data_AF-A0AAW1SHR3-F1
#
_entry.id   AF-A0AAW1SHR3-F1
#
_cell.length_a   1.000
_cell.length_b   1.000
_cell.length_c   1.000
_cell.angle_alpha   90.00
_cell.angle_beta   90.00
_cell.angle_gamma   90.00
#
_symmetry.space_group_name_H-M   'P 1'
#
loop_
_entity.id
_entity.type
_entity.pdbx_description
1 polymer ?
#
loop_
_entity_poly.entity_id
_entity_poly.type
_entity_poly.pdbx_seq_one_letter_code
_entity_poly.pdbx_strand_id
1 'polypeptide(L)'
;MVESDVGCPAVICFTSGSTGPVKGVTLSQAALHAQSEAKISKLGYSSSDIYLHTAPLFHVGGLSSALAMLHVGARQILTPKFRAAQAVADVAAHGVTSLIAVPAALHDMGIQQQQQQQQQSPMSRL
;
A
#
# COMPACT_ATOMS: atom_id res chain seq x y z
N MET A 1 5.82 6.93 -31.84
CA MET A 1 5.53 7.11 -30.40
C MET A 1 5.03 8.53 -30.24
N VAL A 2 3.82 8.73 -29.72
CA VAL A 2 3.37 10.07 -29.32
C VAL A 2 4.17 10.42 -28.07
N GLU A 3 4.93 11.52 -28.08
CA GLU A 3 5.48 12.08 -26.85
C GLU A 3 4.31 12.48 -25.95
N SER A 4 4.14 11.78 -24.84
CA SER A 4 3.15 12.15 -23.83
C SER A 4 3.72 13.31 -23.02
N ASP A 5 3.13 14.49 -23.14
CA ASP A 5 3.40 15.62 -22.25
C ASP A 5 3.09 15.22 -20.79
N VAL A 6 3.94 15.65 -19.85
CA VAL A 6 3.80 15.34 -18.42
C VAL A 6 2.58 16.02 -17.78
N GLY A 7 2.05 17.06 -18.42
CA GLY A 7 0.79 17.71 -18.06
C GLY A 7 -0.47 16.92 -18.48
N CYS A 8 -0.34 15.94 -19.38
CA CYS A 8 -1.45 15.14 -19.87
C CYS A 8 -2.08 14.28 -18.76
N PRO A 9 -3.42 14.09 -18.76
CA PRO A 9 -4.09 13.12 -17.90
C PRO A 9 -3.45 11.72 -17.95
N ALA A 10 -3.17 11.16 -16.79
CA ALA A 10 -2.60 9.82 -16.63
C ALA A 10 -3.61 8.85 -15.99
N VAL A 11 -4.35 9.29 -14.98
CA VAL A 11 -5.31 8.47 -14.23
C VAL A 11 -6.54 9.28 -13.87
N ILE A 12 -7.72 8.65 -13.89
CA ILE A 12 -8.94 9.20 -13.30
C ILE A 12 -9.33 8.34 -12.10
N CYS A 13 -9.26 8.90 -10.90
CA CYS A 13 -9.67 8.23 -9.66
C CYS A 13 -11.10 8.62 -9.32
N PHE A 14 -12.01 7.64 -9.23
CA PHE A 14 -13.38 7.89 -8.78
C PHE A 14 -13.45 7.89 -7.25
N THR A 15 -14.19 8.85 -6.71
CA THR A 15 -14.41 9.00 -5.27
C THR A 15 -15.90 8.85 -4.96
N SER A 16 -16.22 8.17 -3.86
CA SER A 16 -17.59 7.75 -3.52
C SER A 16 -18.55 8.92 -3.24
N GLY A 17 -18.07 10.15 -3.14
CA GLY A 17 -18.90 11.35 -2.96
C GLY A 17 -19.87 11.21 -1.79
N SER A 18 -19.41 11.37 -0.54
CA SER A 18 -20.29 11.27 0.64
C SER A 18 -21.44 12.30 0.67
N THR A 19 -21.39 13.32 -0.18
CA THR A 19 -22.33 14.45 -0.23
C THR A 19 -22.96 14.67 -1.61
N GLY A 20 -22.89 13.69 -2.53
CA GLY A 20 -23.46 13.85 -3.87
C GLY A 20 -23.02 12.79 -4.87
N PRO A 21 -23.22 13.02 -6.18
CA PRO A 21 -22.83 12.06 -7.21
C PRO A 21 -21.31 11.79 -7.19
N VAL A 22 -20.93 10.59 -7.62
CA VAL A 22 -19.53 10.14 -7.75
C VAL A 22 -18.75 11.14 -8.60
N LYS A 23 -17.58 11.55 -8.12
CA LYS A 23 -16.69 12.51 -8.80
C LYS A 23 -15.42 11.81 -9.28
N GLY A 24 -15.06 12.05 -10.55
CA GLY A 24 -13.77 11.65 -11.12
C GLY A 24 -12.71 12.73 -10.86
N VAL A 25 -11.58 12.32 -10.28
CA VAL A 25 -10.42 13.19 -10.07
C VAL A 25 -9.37 12.82 -11.10
N THR A 26 -9.11 13.72 -12.05
CA THR A 26 -8.09 13.55 -13.08
C THR A 26 -6.72 13.94 -12.53
N LEU A 27 -5.75 13.03 -12.62
CA LEU A 27 -4.37 13.24 -12.20
C LEU A 27 -3.45 13.14 -13.43
N SER A 28 -2.59 14.14 -13.60
CA SER A 28 -1.55 14.14 -14.64
C SER A 28 -0.33 13.31 -14.22
N GLN A 29 0.56 13.00 -15.18
CA GLN A 29 1.84 12.35 -14.85
C GLN A 29 2.66 13.20 -13.88
N ALA A 30 2.75 14.51 -14.10
CA ALA A 30 3.45 15.45 -13.21
C ALA A 30 2.88 15.42 -11.77
N ALA A 31 1.55 15.33 -11.62
CA ALA A 31 0.92 15.24 -10.30
C ALA A 31 1.27 13.94 -9.56
N LEU A 32 1.30 12.81 -10.28
CA LEU A 32 1.68 11.51 -9.72
C LEU A 32 3.17 11.47 -9.34
N HIS A 33 4.02 12.10 -10.14
CA HIS A 33 5.46 12.25 -9.87
C HIS A 33 5.69 13.08 -8.60
N ALA A 34 5.13 14.29 -8.53
CA ALA A 34 5.29 15.17 -7.38
C ALA A 34 4.78 14.53 -6.08
N GLN A 35 3.67 13.78 -6.15
CA GLN A 35 3.15 13.01 -5.02
C GLN A 35 4.12 11.90 -4.58
N SER A 36 4.73 11.18 -5.53
CA SER A 36 5.72 10.15 -5.23
C SER A 36 6.95 10.74 -4.55
N GLU A 37 7.51 11.83 -5.08
CA GLU A 37 8.63 12.55 -4.49
C GLU A 37 8.33 13.04 -3.08
N ALA A 38 7.14 13.62 -2.87
CA ALA A 38 6.71 14.06 -1.54
C ALA A 38 6.67 12.89 -0.54
N LYS A 39 6.14 11.74 -0.96
CA LYS A 39 6.06 10.54 -0.11
C LYS A 39 7.43 9.96 0.21
N ILE A 40 8.32 9.88 -0.79
CA ILE A 40 9.71 9.43 -0.62
C ILE A 40 10.45 10.33 0.37
N SER A 41 10.37 11.65 0.17
CA SER A 41 11.01 12.62 1.05
C SER A 41 10.49 12.56 2.49
N LYS A 42 9.18 12.36 2.67
CA LYS A 42 8.55 12.33 4.01
C LYS A 42 8.75 11.02 4.76
N LEU A 43 8.81 9.89 4.07
CA LEU A 43 8.88 8.56 4.68
C LEU A 43 10.26 7.93 4.61
N GLY A 44 11.19 8.54 3.85
CA GLY A 44 12.55 8.02 3.68
C GLY A 44 12.61 6.74 2.85
N TYR A 45 11.65 6.54 1.94
CA TYR A 45 11.62 5.34 1.10
C TYR A 45 12.86 5.24 0.22
N SER A 46 13.29 4.00 0.00
CA SER A 46 14.50 3.67 -0.76
C SER A 46 14.36 2.35 -1.49
N SER A 47 15.33 2.02 -2.34
CA SER A 47 15.37 0.73 -3.04
C SER A 47 15.51 -0.48 -2.12
N SER A 48 15.95 -0.31 -0.86
CA SER A 48 16.05 -1.40 0.10
C SER A 48 14.72 -1.78 0.75
N ASP A 49 13.67 -1.00 0.52
CA ASP A 49 12.36 -1.28 1.10
C ASP A 49 11.67 -2.48 0.41
N ILE A 50 10.87 -3.19 1.20
CA ILE A 50 10.00 -4.28 0.77
C ILE A 50 8.58 -3.91 1.17
N TYR A 51 7.76 -3.55 0.17
CA TYR A 51 6.42 -3.03 0.38
C TYR A 51 5.35 -4.10 0.23
N LEU A 52 4.47 -4.25 1.22
CA LEU A 52 3.30 -5.13 1.14
C LEU A 52 2.04 -4.34 0.77
N HIS A 53 1.35 -4.78 -0.29
CA HIS A 53 0.08 -4.19 -0.70
C HIS A 53 -1.08 -4.68 0.17
N THR A 54 -1.42 -3.89 1.18
CA THR A 54 -2.58 -4.10 2.06
C THR A 54 -3.79 -3.25 1.71
N ALA A 55 -3.67 -2.36 0.70
CA ALA A 55 -4.76 -1.53 0.19
C ALA A 55 -4.94 -1.73 -1.34
N PRO A 56 -6.17 -1.62 -1.88
CA PRO A 56 -6.41 -1.78 -3.31
C PRO A 56 -5.75 -0.69 -4.16
N LEU A 57 -5.25 -1.06 -5.34
CA LEU A 57 -4.60 -0.14 -6.28
C LEU A 57 -5.58 0.77 -7.06
N PHE A 58 -6.89 0.46 -7.03
CA PHE A 58 -7.91 1.38 -7.57
C PHE A 58 -8.25 2.52 -6.61
N HIS A 59 -7.72 2.49 -5.37
CA HIS A 59 -7.87 3.56 -4.39
C HIS A 59 -6.59 4.39 -4.32
N VAL A 60 -6.72 5.73 -4.27
CA VAL A 60 -5.56 6.65 -4.33
C VAL A 60 -4.50 6.38 -3.26
N GLY A 61 -4.91 5.95 -2.06
CA GLY A 61 -3.97 5.58 -1.00
C GLY A 61 -3.04 4.41 -1.39
N GLY A 62 -3.60 3.34 -1.97
CA GLY A 62 -2.83 2.19 -2.44
C GLY A 62 -1.99 2.52 -3.66
N LEU A 63 -2.59 3.20 -4.63
CA LEU A 63 -1.92 3.59 -5.88
C LEU A 63 -0.73 4.52 -5.64
N SER A 64 -0.91 5.56 -4.82
CA SER A 64 0.16 6.53 -4.50
C SER A 64 1.37 5.87 -3.85
N SER A 65 1.14 4.94 -2.93
CA SER A 65 2.22 4.21 -2.27
C SER A 65 2.92 3.27 -3.24
N ALA A 66 2.17 2.55 -4.08
CA ALA A 66 2.74 1.69 -5.11
C ALA A 66 3.66 2.45 -6.07
N LEU A 67 3.25 3.64 -6.51
CA LEU A 67 4.04 4.50 -7.40
C LEU A 67 5.29 5.04 -6.71
N ALA A 68 5.21 5.48 -5.45
CA ALA A 68 6.38 5.91 -4.69
C ALA A 68 7.40 4.79 -4.51
N MET A 69 6.94 3.57 -4.19
CA MET A 69 7.81 2.40 -4.06
C MET A 69 8.44 2.00 -5.40
N LEU A 70 7.67 2.08 -6.48
CA LEU A 70 8.19 1.84 -7.83
C LEU A 70 9.26 2.88 -8.22
N HIS A 71 9.03 4.14 -7.87
CA HIS A 71 9.93 5.26 -8.20
C HIS A 71 11.31 5.10 -7.55
N VAL A 72 11.38 4.55 -6.33
CA VAL A 72 12.67 4.24 -5.66
C VAL A 72 13.24 2.87 -6.04
N GLY A 73 12.55 2.09 -6.88
CA GLY A 73 12.98 0.74 -7.26
C GLY A 73 12.83 -0.32 -6.17
N ALA A 74 11.92 -0.12 -5.21
CA ALA A 74 11.69 -1.05 -4.11
C ALA A 74 10.93 -2.32 -4.55
N ARG A 75 11.13 -3.41 -3.81
CA ARG A 75 10.40 -4.67 -4.02
C ARG A 75 8.95 -4.52 -3.55
N GLN A 76 8.01 -5.02 -4.33
CA GLN A 76 6.58 -4.95 -4.04
C GLN A 76 5.94 -6.35 -3.96
N ILE A 77 5.25 -6.64 -2.86
CA ILE A 77 4.53 -7.89 -2.60
C ILE A 77 3.04 -7.64 -2.81
N LEU A 78 2.50 -8.16 -3.91
CA LEU A 78 1.10 -8.02 -4.29
C LEU A 78 0.26 -9.18 -3.75
N THR A 79 -0.80 -8.85 -3.02
CA THR A 79 -1.80 -9.82 -2.57
C THR A 79 -3.13 -9.52 -3.28
N PRO A 80 -3.73 -10.46 -4.03
CA PRO A 80 -4.96 -10.20 -4.80
C PRO A 80 -6.13 -9.68 -3.96
N LYS A 81 -6.20 -10.10 -2.69
CA LYS A 81 -7.19 -9.65 -1.72
C LYS A 81 -6.58 -9.63 -0.33
N PHE A 82 -6.79 -8.53 0.38
CA PHE A 82 -6.32 -8.42 1.76
C PHE A 82 -6.98 -9.49 2.66
N ARG A 83 -6.12 -10.14 3.45
CA ARG A 83 -6.45 -11.09 4.51
C ARG A 83 -5.46 -10.84 5.64
N ALA A 84 -5.94 -10.46 6.82
CA ALA A 84 -5.07 -10.07 7.93
C ALA A 84 -4.08 -11.18 8.32
N ALA A 85 -4.53 -12.44 8.40
CA ALA A 85 -3.67 -13.58 8.73
C ALA A 85 -2.54 -13.76 7.70
N GLN A 86 -2.88 -13.68 6.41
CA GLN A 86 -1.90 -13.78 5.33
C GLN A 86 -0.94 -12.58 5.34
N ALA A 87 -1.44 -11.36 5.55
CA ALA A 87 -0.59 -10.17 5.60
C ALA A 87 0.44 -10.26 6.74
N VAL A 88 0.03 -10.74 7.92
CA VAL A 88 0.96 -10.99 9.04
C VAL A 88 2.01 -12.05 8.67
N ALA A 89 1.59 -13.15 8.02
CA ALA A 89 2.51 -14.19 7.56
C ALA A 89 3.49 -13.67 6.49
N ASP A 90 3.00 -12.89 5.52
CA ASP A 90 3.79 -12.29 4.44
C ASP A 90 4.81 -11.28 4.97
N VAL A 91 4.45 -10.52 6.02
CA VAL A 91 5.38 -9.60 6.70
C VAL A 91 6.60 -10.36 7.19
N ALA A 92 6.40 -11.47 7.91
CA ALA A 92 7.49 -12.29 8.40
C ALA A 92 8.24 -13.03 7.28
N ALA A 93 7.50 -13.64 6.34
CA ALA A 93 8.07 -14.46 5.27
C ALA A 93 8.91 -13.67 4.26
N HIS A 94 8.62 -12.38 4.07
CA HIS A 94 9.29 -11.55 3.08
C HIS A 94 10.15 -10.43 3.66
N GLY A 95 10.18 -10.26 4.98
CA GLY A 95 10.90 -9.16 5.62
C GLY A 95 10.33 -7.79 5.23
N VAL A 96 9.00 -7.67 5.20
CA VAL A 96 8.31 -6.42 4.79
C VAL A 96 8.76 -5.28 5.69
N THR A 97 9.20 -4.18 5.08
CA THR A 97 9.67 -2.98 5.79
C THR A 97 8.61 -1.90 5.83
N SER A 98 7.69 -1.90 4.87
CA SER A 98 6.69 -0.85 4.70
C SER A 98 5.35 -1.39 4.21
N LEU A 99 4.26 -0.81 4.70
CA LEU A 99 2.90 -1.04 4.20
C LEU A 99 2.03 0.18 4.53
N ILE A 100 0.83 0.24 3.95
CA ILE A 100 -0.21 1.17 4.42
C ILE A 100 -1.43 0.40 4.90
N ALA A 101 -1.97 0.74 6.04
CA ALA A 101 -3.18 0.11 6.54
C ALA A 101 -4.19 1.19 6.94
N VAL A 102 -5.45 0.98 6.58
CA VAL A 102 -6.56 1.69 7.21
C VAL A 102 -6.72 1.17 8.65
N PRO A 103 -7.33 1.94 9.58
CA PRO A 103 -7.42 1.54 10.98
C PRO A 103 -8.01 0.13 11.20
N ALA A 104 -9.05 -0.24 10.46
CA ALA A 104 -9.66 -1.56 10.54
C ALA A 104 -8.68 -2.68 10.13
N ALA A 105 -7.96 -2.51 9.03
CA ALA A 105 -6.98 -3.50 8.57
C ALA A 105 -5.82 -3.66 9.56
N LEU A 106 -5.33 -2.54 10.13
CA LEU A 106 -4.27 -2.57 11.14
C LEU A 106 -4.73 -3.28 12.42
N HIS A 107 -5.97 -3.02 12.85
CA HIS A 107 -6.59 -3.69 13.98
C HIS A 107 -6.69 -5.21 13.78
N ASP A 108 -7.21 -5.64 12.62
CA ASP A 108 -7.33 -7.06 12.28
C ASP A 108 -5.96 -7.75 12.25
N MET A 109 -4.94 -7.09 11.69
CA MET A 109 -3.56 -7.61 11.71
C MET A 109 -3.02 -7.75 13.14
N GLY A 110 -3.30 -6.77 14.01
CA GLY A 110 -2.91 -6.83 15.43
C GLY A 110 -3.54 -8.03 16.16
N ILE A 111 -4.82 -8.30 15.92
CA ILE A 111 -5.51 -9.48 16.45
C ILE A 111 -4.84 -10.77 15.94
N GLN A 112 -4.57 -10.86 14.65
CA GLN A 112 -3.96 -12.05 14.05
C GLN A 112 -2.53 -12.30 14.58
N GLN A 113 -1.74 -11.24 14.78
CA GLN A 113 -0.40 -11.35 15.34
C GLN A 113 -0.42 -11.88 16.78
N GLN A 114 -1.36 -11.42 17.62
CA GLN A 114 -1.51 -11.92 18.99
C GLN A 114 -1.91 -13.41 19.01
N GLN A 115 -2.84 -13.82 18.14
CA GLN A 115 -3.26 -15.22 18.03
C GLN A 115 -2.10 -16.14 17.60
N GLN A 116 -1.29 -15.71 16.63
CA GLN A 116 -0.11 -16.48 16.20
C GLN A 116 0.91 -16.66 17.33
N GLN A 117 1.16 -15.63 18.13
CA GLN A 117 2.09 -15.70 19.28
C GLN A 117 1.58 -16.64 20.39
N GLN A 118 0.27 -16.68 20.64
CA GLN A 118 -0.32 -17.60 21.62
C GLN A 118 -0.22 -19.06 21.16
N GLN A 119 -0.41 -19.34 19.87
CA GLN A 119 -0.26 -20.68 19.30
C GLN A 119 1.20 -21.16 19.29
N GLN A 120 2.16 -20.24 19.20
CA GLN A 120 3.59 -20.54 19.22
C GLN A 120 4.20 -20.56 20.63
N SER A 121 3.46 -20.11 21.66
CA SER A 121 3.91 -20.17 23.05
C SER A 121 3.92 -21.61 23.56
N PRO A 122 5.05 -22.14 24.06
CA PRO A 122 5.12 -23.51 24.54
C PRO A 122 4.40 -23.64 25.88
N MET A 123 3.17 -24.17 25.89
CA MET A 123 2.49 -24.59 27.13
C MET A 123 1.59 -25.83 26.93
N SER A 124 2.22 -27.03 26.87
CA SER A 124 1.68 -28.30 27.43
C SER A 124 2.71 -29.46 27.35
N ARG A 125 3.99 -29.22 27.67
CA ARG A 125 4.93 -30.32 28.00
C ARG A 125 5.17 -30.34 29.52
N LEU A 126 4.08 -30.53 30.25
CA LEU A 126 4.02 -31.13 31.59
C LEU A 126 2.83 -32.08 31.59
#